data_AF-A0A2W4KD94-F1
#
_entry.id   AF-A0A2W4KD94-F1
#
_cell.length_a   1.000
_cell.length_b   1.000
_cell.length_c   1.000
_cell.angle_alpha   90.00
_cell.angle_beta   90.00
_cell.angle_gamma   90.00
#
_symmetry.space_group_name_H-M   'P 1'
#
loop_
_entity.id
_entity.type
_entity.pdbx_description
1 polymer ?
#
loop_
_entity_poly.entity_id
_entity_poly.type
_entity_poly.pdbx_seq_one_letter_code
_entity_poly.pdbx_strand_id
1 'polypeptide(L)'
;MVRRTLRSGHRLVYDGDVIVVGDVNPGAEVIASGDILVFGRLRGTVHAGARGDRRAIVVSTGMEPVQVRIAGFIGRAPDRERGPRRREGCEPEVAFVRDGRVVIEPFEPARLPGRLWQRWPDARTG
;
A
#
# COMPACT_ATOMS: atom_id res chain seq x y z
N MET A 1 3.04 -0.28 -14.18
CA MET A 1 1.81 -1.04 -13.84
C MET A 1 2.02 -2.52 -14.17
N VAL A 2 1.58 -3.43 -13.30
CA VAL A 2 1.63 -4.88 -13.49
C VAL A 2 0.22 -5.47 -13.40
N ARG A 3 -0.18 -6.31 -14.35
CA ARG A 3 -1.53 -6.90 -14.46
C ARG A 3 -1.52 -8.41 -14.19
N ARG A 4 -0.98 -8.80 -13.04
CA ARG A 4 -0.92 -10.20 -12.59
C ARG A 4 -0.64 -10.26 -11.09
N THR A 5 -0.98 -11.38 -10.48
CA THR A 5 -0.55 -11.73 -9.13
C THR A 5 0.97 -11.93 -9.06
N LEU A 6 1.61 -11.33 -8.05
CA LEU A 6 3.00 -11.57 -7.70
C LEU A 6 3.07 -12.70 -6.66
N ARG A 7 3.93 -13.69 -6.90
CA ARG A 7 4.07 -14.90 -6.07
C ARG A 7 5.45 -14.96 -5.44
N SER A 8 5.65 -15.88 -4.50
CA SER A 8 6.93 -16.11 -3.83
C SER A 8 8.12 -16.09 -4.81
N GLY A 9 9.19 -15.40 -4.42
CA GLY A 9 10.40 -15.22 -5.22
C GLY A 9 10.33 -14.08 -6.24
N HIS A 10 9.15 -13.49 -6.49
CA HIS A 10 9.05 -12.31 -7.34
C HIS A 10 9.49 -11.05 -6.59
N ARG A 11 10.42 -10.32 -7.20
CA ARG A 11 10.88 -9.01 -6.73
C ARG A 11 10.68 -7.96 -7.83
N LEU A 12 9.81 -7.00 -7.57
CA LEU A 12 9.54 -5.87 -8.46
C LEU A 12 10.18 -4.61 -7.87
N VAL A 13 11.07 -3.96 -8.62
CA VAL A 13 11.69 -2.69 -8.22
C VAL A 13 11.39 -1.66 -9.30
N TYR A 14 10.90 -0.48 -8.93
CA TYR A 14 10.54 0.57 -9.88
C TYR A 14 10.82 1.97 -9.33
N ASP A 15 11.33 2.85 -10.20
CA ASP A 15 11.54 4.26 -9.88
C ASP A 15 10.32 5.09 -10.27
N GLY A 16 9.31 5.09 -9.40
CA GLY A 16 8.07 5.85 -9.53
C GLY A 16 6.96 5.18 -8.73
N ASP A 17 5.72 5.47 -9.09
CA ASP A 17 4.54 4.81 -8.51
C ASP A 17 4.32 3.41 -9.14
N VAL A 18 3.87 2.44 -8.34
CA VAL A 18 3.57 1.09 -8.80
C VAL A 18 2.10 0.77 -8.59
N ILE A 19 1.44 0.31 -9.65
CA ILE A 19 0.10 -0.27 -9.59
C ILE A 19 0.20 -1.77 -9.89
N VAL A 20 -0.32 -2.59 -8.99
CA VAL A 20 -0.52 -4.03 -9.17
C VAL A 20 -2.02 -4.28 -9.30
N VAL A 21 -2.45 -4.87 -10.42
CA VAL A 21 -3.80 -5.41 -10.60
C VAL A 21 -3.73 -6.91 -10.41
N GLY A 22 -4.03 -7.35 -9.20
CA GLY A 22 -3.79 -8.70 -8.70
C GLY A 22 -3.25 -8.70 -7.27
N ASP A 23 -3.01 -9.90 -6.75
CA ASP A 23 -2.51 -10.07 -5.38
C ASP A 23 -0.99 -9.91 -5.30
N VAL A 24 -0.50 -9.51 -4.13
CA VAL A 24 0.91 -9.63 -3.75
C VAL A 24 0.99 -10.68 -2.66
N ASN A 25 1.37 -11.90 -3.01
CA ASN A 25 1.35 -13.04 -2.09
C ASN A 25 2.61 -13.11 -1.19
N PRO A 26 2.57 -13.92 -0.11
CA PRO A 26 3.74 -14.12 0.74
C PRO A 26 4.98 -14.53 -0.07
N GLY A 27 6.14 -13.97 0.30
CA GLY A 27 7.41 -14.16 -0.40
C GLY A 27 7.59 -13.32 -1.67
N ALA A 28 6.58 -12.55 -2.10
CA ALA A 28 6.74 -11.52 -3.12
C ALA A 28 7.13 -10.17 -2.49
N GLU A 29 7.93 -9.39 -3.21
CA GLU A 29 8.39 -8.06 -2.78
C GLU A 29 8.12 -7.01 -3.88
N VAL A 30 7.56 -5.86 -3.50
CA VAL A 30 7.40 -4.69 -4.37
C VAL A 30 8.09 -3.49 -3.74
N ILE A 31 9.04 -2.88 -4.44
CA ILE A 31 9.80 -1.71 -4.02
C ILE A 31 9.55 -0.60 -5.03
N ALA A 32 9.07 0.55 -4.56
CA ALA A 32 8.73 1.72 -5.37
C ALA A 32 9.33 2.98 -4.73
N SER A 33 9.90 3.87 -5.55
CA SER A 33 10.32 5.19 -5.05
C SER A 33 9.13 6.11 -4.75
N GLY A 34 7.95 5.85 -5.33
CA GLY A 34 6.68 6.53 -5.06
C GLY A 34 5.67 5.67 -4.30
N ASP A 35 4.38 5.83 -4.63
CA ASP A 35 3.26 5.11 -4.02
C ASP A 35 3.15 3.67 -4.55
N ILE A 36 2.47 2.82 -3.78
CA ILE A 36 2.12 1.45 -4.20
C ILE A 36 0.61 1.24 -4.06
N LEU A 37 -0.05 0.92 -5.16
CA LEU A 37 -1.47 0.57 -5.17
C LEU A 37 -1.63 -0.89 -5.57
N VAL A 38 -2.28 -1.68 -4.73
CA VAL A 38 -2.58 -3.10 -4.97
C VAL A 38 -4.09 -3.27 -5.09
N PHE A 39 -4.58 -3.39 -6.32
CA PHE A 39 -5.96 -3.80 -6.60
C PHE A 39 -6.08 -5.32 -6.43
N GLY A 40 -6.06 -5.75 -5.18
CA GLY A 40 -6.00 -7.14 -4.74
C GLY A 40 -5.54 -7.21 -3.30
N ARG A 41 -5.33 -8.42 -2.78
CA ARG A 41 -4.84 -8.63 -1.41
C ARG A 41 -3.32 -8.48 -1.35
N LEU A 42 -2.87 -7.65 -0.43
CA LEU A 42 -1.47 -7.47 -0.10
C LEU A 42 -1.11 -8.35 1.10
N ARG A 43 -0.43 -9.47 0.83
CA ARG A 43 0.06 -10.45 1.82
C ARG A 43 1.59 -10.60 1.84
N GLY A 44 2.29 -10.04 0.85
CA GLY A 44 3.74 -10.03 0.77
C GLY A 44 4.39 -8.85 1.48
N THR A 45 5.55 -8.43 0.98
CA THR A 45 6.29 -7.27 1.47
C THR A 45 6.24 -6.14 0.45
N VAL A 46 6.03 -4.91 0.92
CA VAL A 46 6.09 -3.71 0.08
C VAL A 46 6.96 -2.64 0.71
N HIS A 47 7.65 -1.85 -0.13
CA HIS A 47 8.44 -0.69 0.26
C HIS A 47 8.13 0.50 -0.65
N ALA A 48 7.21 1.36 -0.21
CA ALA A 48 6.88 2.62 -0.89
C ALA A 48 7.81 3.75 -0.42
N GLY A 49 7.94 4.79 -1.22
CA GLY A 49 8.81 5.92 -0.88
C GLY A 49 10.27 5.50 -0.69
N ALA A 50 10.75 4.50 -1.43
CA ALA A 50 12.02 3.82 -1.16
C ALA A 50 13.26 4.73 -1.18
N ARG A 51 13.15 5.92 -1.78
CA ARG A 51 14.16 6.98 -1.76
C ARG A 51 14.05 7.95 -0.58
N GLY A 52 13.28 7.60 0.44
CA GLY A 52 13.08 8.41 1.64
C GLY A 52 11.82 9.28 1.63
N ASP A 53 10.92 9.11 0.65
CA ASP A 53 9.67 9.86 0.64
C ASP A 53 8.70 9.35 1.72
N ARG A 54 8.65 10.10 2.83
CA ARG A 54 7.78 9.80 3.98
C ARG A 54 6.30 10.07 3.69
N ARG A 55 5.99 10.71 2.55
CA ARG A 55 4.61 11.05 2.13
C ARG A 55 3.99 9.96 1.25
N ALA A 56 4.78 9.00 0.79
CA ALA A 56 4.29 7.89 -0.01
C ALA A 56 3.25 7.06 0.75
N ILE A 57 2.34 6.46 0.01
CA ILE A 57 1.27 5.63 0.56
C ILE A 57 1.29 4.23 -0.03
N VAL A 58 0.68 3.29 0.70
CA VAL A 58 0.32 1.97 0.18
C VAL A 58 -1.17 1.79 0.30
N VAL A 59 -1.86 1.50 -0.80
CA VAL A 59 -3.31 1.21 -0.80
C VAL A 59 -3.52 -0.24 -1.23
N SER A 60 -4.42 -0.96 -0.56
CA SER A 60 -4.83 -2.30 -0.96
C SER A 60 -6.30 -2.55 -0.64
N THR A 61 -6.98 -3.35 -1.46
CA THR A 61 -8.34 -3.83 -1.17
C THR A 61 -8.38 -4.96 -0.13
N GLY A 62 -7.22 -5.39 0.37
CA GLY A 62 -7.11 -6.30 1.51
C GLY A 62 -5.71 -6.25 2.11
N MET A 63 -5.55 -5.52 3.20
CA MET A 63 -4.25 -5.28 3.85
C MET A 63 -3.94 -6.39 4.86
N GLU A 64 -3.18 -7.41 4.44
CA GLU A 64 -2.66 -8.50 5.28
C GLU A 64 -1.12 -8.66 5.14
N PRO A 65 -0.34 -7.57 5.07
CA PRO A 65 1.06 -7.64 4.68
C PRO A 65 1.91 -8.37 5.72
N VAL A 66 2.88 -9.16 5.25
CA VAL A 66 4.02 -9.57 6.09
C VAL A 66 4.76 -8.33 6.60
N GLN A 67 4.97 -7.36 5.71
CA GLN A 67 5.61 -6.09 6.04
C GLN A 67 5.20 -4.98 5.07
N VAL A 68 4.95 -3.79 5.61
CA VAL A 68 4.87 -2.54 4.85
C VAL A 68 6.01 -1.64 5.30
N ARG A 69 6.77 -1.12 4.35
CA ARG A 69 7.75 -0.06 4.58
C ARG A 69 7.36 1.19 3.81
N ILE A 70 7.48 2.35 4.44
CA ILE A 70 7.30 3.66 3.82
C ILE A 70 8.50 4.51 4.21
N ALA A 71 9.31 4.91 3.23
CA ALA A 71 10.63 5.49 3.48
C ALA A 71 11.45 4.60 4.44
N GLY A 72 11.86 5.12 5.60
CA GLY A 72 12.56 4.37 6.64
C GLY A 72 11.66 3.66 7.67
N PHE A 73 10.34 3.86 7.62
CA PHE A 73 9.40 3.39 8.64
C PHE A 73 8.83 2.03 8.29
N ILE A 74 8.75 1.14 9.27
CA ILE A 74 8.25 -0.23 9.10
C ILE A 74 6.93 -0.38 9.87
N GLY A 75 5.94 -0.95 9.20
CA GLY A 75 4.69 -1.44 9.77
C GLY A 75 4.50 -2.91 9.47
N ARG A 76 3.72 -3.57 10.32
CA ARG A 76 3.18 -4.92 10.07
C ARG A 76 1.66 -4.83 10.09
N ALA A 77 0.99 -5.85 9.56
CA ALA A 77 -0.44 -5.98 9.83
C ALA A 77 -0.65 -5.95 11.37
N PRO A 78 -1.66 -5.21 11.87
CA PRO A 78 -2.02 -5.31 13.29
C PRO A 78 -2.34 -6.78 13.60
N ASP A 79 -2.07 -7.22 14.83
CA ASP A 79 -2.51 -8.52 15.32
C ASP A 79 -4.04 -8.50 15.37
N ARG A 80 -4.68 -8.77 14.23
CA ARG A 80 -6.13 -8.87 14.14
C ARG A 80 -6.50 -10.16 14.84
N GLU A 81 -6.99 -10.07 16.08
CA GLU A 81 -7.80 -11.15 16.64
C GLU A 81 -8.81 -11.53 15.56
N ARG A 82 -8.91 -12.84 15.27
CA ARG A 82 -9.88 -13.39 14.33
C ARG A 82 -11.29 -13.22 14.90
N GLY A 83 -11.75 -11.98 15.07
CA GLY A 83 -13.15 -11.65 15.21
C GLY A 83 -13.92 -12.14 13.98
N PRO A 84 -15.27 -12.08 14.00
CA PRO A 84 -16.08 -12.54 12.88
C PRO A 84 -15.52 -11.90 11.62
N ARG A 85 -15.09 -12.75 10.67
CA ARG A 85 -14.39 -12.33 9.44
C ARG A 85 -15.07 -11.05 8.96
N ARG A 86 -14.37 -9.91 8.99
CA ARG A 86 -14.87 -8.71 8.28
C ARG A 86 -15.36 -9.24 6.95
N ARG A 87 -16.64 -9.01 6.66
CA ARG A 87 -17.38 -9.66 5.57
C ARG A 87 -16.43 -9.82 4.39
N GLU A 88 -16.37 -11.02 3.81
CA GLU A 88 -15.61 -11.28 2.58
C GLU A 88 -15.84 -10.12 1.61
N GLY A 89 -14.88 -9.20 1.56
CA GLY A 89 -15.16 -7.85 1.10
C GLY A 89 -13.85 -7.10 0.88
N CYS A 90 -13.79 -6.41 -0.26
CA CYS A 90 -12.67 -5.60 -0.71
C CYS A 90 -12.74 -4.19 -0.10
N GLU A 91 -12.84 -4.06 1.23
CA GLU A 91 -12.73 -2.74 1.86
C GLU A 91 -11.30 -2.23 1.68
N PRO A 92 -11.09 -1.15 0.91
CA PRO A 92 -9.76 -0.63 0.72
C PRO A 92 -9.23 -0.04 2.02
N GLU A 93 -7.95 -0.26 2.28
CA GLU A 93 -7.21 0.31 3.40
C GLU A 93 -5.99 1.05 2.86
N VAL A 94 -5.52 2.06 3.59
CA VAL A 94 -4.30 2.81 3.28
C VAL A 94 -3.31 2.75 4.42
N ALA A 95 -2.06 2.45 4.09
CA ALA A 95 -0.92 2.61 4.98
C ALA A 95 -0.18 3.90 4.65
N PHE A 96 0.13 4.70 5.68
CA PHE A 96 0.88 5.96 5.56
C PHE A 96 1.66 6.25 6.85
N VAL A 97 2.61 7.19 6.79
CA VAL A 97 3.36 7.61 7.99
C VAL A 97 2.62 8.72 8.73
N ARG A 98 2.35 8.50 10.03
CA ARG A 98 1.85 9.50 10.98
C ARG A 98 2.68 9.39 12.26
N ASP A 99 3.17 10.52 12.76
CA ASP A 99 3.98 10.60 14.00
C ASP A 99 5.15 9.60 14.05
N GLY A 100 5.81 9.40 12.90
CA GLY A 100 6.96 8.50 12.79
C GLY A 100 6.62 7.01 12.84
N ARG A 101 5.35 6.64 12.65
CA ARG A 101 4.90 5.24 12.60
C ARG A 101 4.07 5.00 11.34
N VAL A 102 4.12 3.78 10.82
CA VAL A 102 3.19 3.35 9.77
C VAL A 102 1.84 3.07 10.42
N VAL A 103 0.81 3.78 9.98
CA VAL A 103 -0.58 3.63 10.41
C VAL A 103 -1.39 3.06 9.25
N ILE A 104 -2.29 2.11 9.54
CA ILE A 104 -3.21 1.51 8.58
C ILE A 104 -4.64 1.87 9.00
N GLU A 105 -5.39 2.49 8.09
CA GLU A 105 -6.79 2.91 8.30
C GLU A 105 -7.64 2.55 7.08
N PRO A 106 -8.98 2.46 7.22
CA PRO A 106 -9.89 2.38 6.07
C PRO A 106 -9.61 3.52 5.07
N PHE A 107 -9.61 3.19 3.79
CA PHE A 107 -9.40 4.16 2.72
C PHE A 107 -10.70 4.94 2.49
N GLU A 108 -10.72 6.16 2.99
CA GLU A 108 -11.77 7.14 2.71
C GLU A 108 -11.19 8.25 1.82
N PRO A 109 -11.59 8.37 0.53
CA PRO A 109 -11.09 9.41 -0.37
C PRO A 109 -11.20 10.82 0.21
N ALA A 110 -12.27 11.09 0.96
CA ALA A 110 -12.52 12.37 1.62
C ALA A 110 -11.54 12.68 2.78
N ARG A 111 -10.90 11.65 3.36
CA ARG A 111 -9.91 11.80 4.45
C ARG A 111 -8.47 11.76 3.95
N LEU A 112 -8.26 11.54 2.65
CA LEU A 112 -6.93 11.64 2.09
C LEU A 112 -6.42 13.07 2.32
N PRO A 113 -5.26 13.23 2.97
CA PRO A 113 -4.74 14.54 3.26
C PRO A 113 -4.58 15.30 1.94
N GLY A 114 -5.01 16.57 1.90
CA GLY A 114 -5.04 17.39 0.68
C GLY A 114 -3.72 17.41 -0.11
N ARG A 115 -2.60 17.12 0.57
CA ARG A 115 -1.26 16.93 0.01
C ARG A 115 -1.11 15.79 -1.00
N LEU A 116 -1.95 14.75 -0.94
CA LEU A 116 -1.95 13.68 -1.96
C LEU A 116 -2.46 14.20 -3.31
N TRP A 117 -3.50 15.06 -3.28
CA TRP A 117 -4.00 15.74 -4.47
C TRP A 117 -3.03 16.78 -5.04
N GLN A 118 -2.06 17.24 -4.24
CA GLN A 118 -0.99 18.14 -4.73
C GLN A 118 0.08 17.40 -5.53
N ARG A 119 0.22 16.07 -5.35
CA ARG A 119 1.16 15.26 -6.14
C ARG A 119 0.63 14.91 -7.53
N TRP A 120 -0.69 14.97 -7.74
CA TRP A 120 -1.34 14.71 -9.03
C TRP A 120 -2.03 16.00 -9.53
N PRO A 121 -1.32 16.86 -10.29
CA PRO A 121 -1.78 18.20 -10.63
C PRO A 121 -3.11 18.23 -11.40
N ASP A 122 -3.44 17.15 -12.10
CA ASP A 122 -4.59 17.08 -13.01
C ASP A 122 -5.89 16.60 -12.34
N ALA A 123 -5.84 16.18 -11.07
CA ALA A 123 -7.02 15.67 -10.34
C ALA A 123 -8.06 16.75 -9.96
N ARG A 124 -7.86 18.00 -10.38
CA ARG A 124 -8.78 19.14 -10.16
C ARG A 124 -9.64 19.49 -11.38
N THR A 125 -9.64 18.65 -12.41
CA THR A 125 -10.50 18.85 -13.59
C THR A 125 -11.55 17.74 -13.63
N GLY A 126 -12.69 17.99 -12.99
CA GLY A 126 -13.83 17.08 -12.95
C GLY A 126 -14.94 17.61 -12.06
#